data_AF-A0A2T6D6Y0-F1
#
_entry.id   AF-A0A2T6D6Y0-F1
#
_cell.length_a   1.000
_cell.length_b   1.000
_cell.length_c   1.000
_cell.angle_alpha   90.00
_cell.angle_beta   90.00
_cell.angle_gamma   90.00
#
_symmetry.space_group_name_H-M   'P 1'
#
loop_
_entity.id
_entity.type
_entity.pdbx_description
1 polymer ?
#
loop_
_entity_poly.entity_id
_entity_poly.type
_entity_poly.pdbx_seq_one_letter_code
_entity_poly.pdbx_strand_id
1 'polypeptide(L)'
;MARASFIAIASLLVLQATQGQDLRPERSPIEMLTMLSYGTLLQDFSQVIAHVNPAAEIQLLSYGHAKIIAFSIHEMKDKGTAELIIAILDISRKNTPVSTRQLRIPLSTFESLKKLWSEELRRTAYHDAPPSTITTRDALFYHLAIQTDCQSYAGYFTSSVHPTAFTTRIITIVDAMTELAETPHLTPEAENKLIARLAN
;
A
#
# COMPACT_ATOMS: atom_id res chain seq x y z
N MET A 1 16.89 32.31 -5.24
CA MET A 1 15.86 31.38 -5.77
C MET A 1 16.57 30.33 -6.62
N ALA A 2 16.89 29.16 -6.08
CA ALA A 2 17.46 28.01 -6.82
C ALA A 2 17.56 26.77 -5.92
N ARG A 3 16.46 26.34 -5.28
CA ARG A 3 16.45 25.12 -4.44
C ARG A 3 15.25 24.18 -4.68
N ALA A 4 14.36 24.52 -5.60
CA ALA A 4 13.18 23.70 -5.91
C ALA A 4 13.43 22.62 -6.99
N SER A 5 14.58 22.63 -7.67
CA SER A 5 14.78 21.82 -8.89
C SER A 5 15.70 20.60 -8.70
N PHE A 6 16.30 20.39 -7.52
CA PHE A 6 17.25 19.29 -7.31
C PHE A 6 16.63 18.04 -6.68
N ILE A 7 15.51 18.17 -5.97
CA ILE A 7 14.80 17.02 -5.37
C ILE A 7 13.91 16.33 -6.42
N ALA A 8 13.35 17.09 -7.36
CA ALA A 8 12.56 16.53 -8.47
C ALA A 8 13.38 15.66 -9.45
N ILE A 9 14.71 15.85 -9.52
CA ILE A 9 15.59 15.10 -10.43
C ILE A 9 16.21 13.88 -9.73
N ALA A 10 16.43 13.93 -8.41
CA ALA A 10 16.89 12.76 -7.66
C ALA A 10 15.80 11.67 -7.54
N SER A 11 14.53 12.07 -7.46
CA SER A 11 13.40 11.12 -7.53
C SER A 11 13.18 10.53 -8.94
N LEU A 12 13.76 11.15 -9.97
CA LEU A 12 13.66 10.74 -11.38
C LEU A 12 14.80 9.84 -11.86
N LEU A 13 15.83 9.58 -11.03
CA LEU A 13 17.06 8.89 -11.44
C LEU A 13 17.22 7.45 -10.91
N VAL A 14 16.25 6.92 -10.17
CA VAL A 14 16.15 5.47 -9.90
C VAL A 14 15.19 4.81 -10.89
N LEU A 15 15.20 5.28 -12.14
CA LEU A 15 14.21 5.00 -13.18
C LEU A 15 14.74 4.06 -14.29
N GLN A 16 15.94 3.51 -14.15
CA GLN A 16 16.51 2.63 -15.15
C GLN A 16 17.26 1.46 -14.51
N ALA A 17 17.13 0.29 -15.15
CA ALA A 17 17.57 -1.04 -14.75
C ALA A 17 16.52 -1.75 -13.86
N THR A 18 15.70 -2.68 -14.34
CA THR A 18 15.83 -3.67 -15.42
C THR A 18 14.47 -4.31 -15.67
N GLN A 19 14.09 -4.50 -16.94
CA GLN A 19 13.02 -5.42 -17.44
C GLN A 19 11.85 -5.73 -16.48
N GLY A 20 10.80 -4.93 -16.53
CA GLY A 20 9.54 -5.16 -15.81
C GLY A 20 8.89 -3.82 -15.50
N GLN A 21 7.62 -3.64 -15.85
CA GLN A 21 6.92 -2.36 -15.68
C GLN A 21 6.92 -1.93 -14.20
N ASP A 22 7.21 -0.65 -13.97
CA ASP A 22 7.29 0.04 -12.68
C ASP A 22 6.02 -0.18 -11.82
N LEU A 23 6.13 -1.05 -10.82
CA LEU A 23 5.08 -1.32 -9.81
C LEU A 23 5.09 -0.38 -8.62
N ARG A 24 5.98 0.60 -8.66
CA ARG A 24 6.34 1.45 -7.55
C ARG A 24 5.11 2.20 -7.00
N PRO A 25 4.71 1.98 -5.73
CA PRO A 25 3.67 2.76 -5.07
C PRO A 25 4.00 4.26 -5.09
N GLU A 26 5.28 4.61 -5.19
CA GLU A 26 5.74 5.98 -5.40
C GLU A 26 5.47 6.59 -6.78
N ARG A 27 4.86 5.84 -7.72
CA ARG A 27 4.45 6.37 -9.02
C ARG A 27 2.96 6.35 -9.29
N SER A 28 2.21 5.42 -8.70
CA SER A 28 0.82 5.17 -9.11
C SER A 28 -0.27 5.80 -8.21
N PRO A 29 0.06 6.49 -7.11
CA PRO A 29 -0.75 7.63 -6.63
C PRO A 29 0.07 8.85 -6.25
N ILE A 30 1.39 8.73 -6.06
CA ILE A 30 2.24 9.89 -5.77
C ILE A 30 2.31 10.84 -6.95
N GLU A 31 2.33 10.34 -8.20
CA GLU A 31 2.19 11.22 -9.36
C GLU A 31 0.80 11.89 -9.41
N MET A 32 -0.28 11.16 -9.10
CA MET A 32 -1.63 11.76 -8.96
C MET A 32 -1.72 12.77 -7.80
N LEU A 33 -1.01 12.55 -6.69
CA LEU A 33 -0.93 13.48 -5.56
C LEU A 33 -0.01 14.68 -5.87
N THR A 34 1.00 14.52 -6.73
CA THR A 34 1.77 15.66 -7.25
C THR A 34 0.91 16.52 -8.19
N MET A 35 -0.09 15.92 -8.87
CA MET A 35 -1.13 16.67 -9.59
C MET A 35 -2.13 17.36 -8.62
N LEU A 36 -2.44 16.73 -7.49
CA LEU A 36 -3.30 17.27 -6.42
C LEU A 36 -2.45 18.05 -5.39
N SER A 37 -2.02 19.25 -5.76
CA SER A 37 -1.13 20.13 -5.01
C SER A 37 -1.48 20.34 -3.51
N TYR A 38 -0.98 19.46 -2.63
CA TYR A 38 -0.96 19.64 -1.16
C TYR A 38 0.35 19.12 -0.58
N GLY A 39 1.34 20.01 -0.42
CA GLY A 39 2.72 19.64 -0.09
C GLY A 39 2.94 18.87 1.22
N THR A 40 2.03 18.97 2.19
CA THR A 40 2.13 18.21 3.46
C THR A 40 1.81 16.73 3.26
N LEU A 41 0.75 16.41 2.52
CA LEU A 41 0.34 15.02 2.28
C LEU A 41 1.43 14.22 1.56
N LEU A 42 2.08 14.82 0.54
CA LEU A 42 3.17 14.16 -0.19
C LEU A 42 4.36 13.77 0.72
N GLN A 43 4.70 14.63 1.68
CA GLN A 43 5.77 14.34 2.64
C GLN A 43 5.38 13.22 3.60
N ASP A 44 4.11 13.20 4.04
CA ASP A 44 3.58 12.15 4.92
C ASP A 44 3.56 10.78 4.21
N PHE A 45 3.15 10.75 2.94
CA PHE A 45 3.24 9.53 2.10
C PHE A 45 4.69 9.07 1.94
N SER A 46 5.60 10.00 1.61
CA SER A 46 7.03 9.68 1.41
C SER A 46 7.67 9.10 2.66
N GLN A 47 7.26 9.57 3.85
CA GLN A 47 7.70 8.99 5.12
C GLN A 47 7.21 7.55 5.25
N VAL A 48 5.93 7.28 5.02
CA VAL A 48 5.37 5.93 5.20
C VAL A 48 5.97 4.92 4.22
N ILE A 49 6.06 5.25 2.93
CA ILE A 49 6.58 4.33 1.91
C ILE A 49 8.05 3.99 2.10
N ALA A 50 8.83 4.85 2.75
CA ALA A 50 10.25 4.61 3.03
C ALA A 50 10.46 3.43 4.02
N HIS A 51 9.41 2.98 4.69
CA HIS A 51 9.47 1.89 5.67
C HIS A 51 8.98 0.53 5.14
N VAL A 52 8.52 0.44 3.88
CA VAL A 52 8.11 -0.83 3.27
C VAL A 52 9.12 -1.27 2.21
N ASN A 53 9.09 -2.55 1.82
CA ASN A 53 10.01 -3.08 0.81
C ASN A 53 9.52 -2.72 -0.60
N PRO A 54 10.25 -1.87 -1.35
CA PRO A 54 9.86 -1.46 -2.69
C PRO A 54 9.97 -2.58 -3.74
N ALA A 55 10.68 -3.67 -3.43
CA ALA A 55 10.85 -4.83 -4.30
C ALA A 55 9.92 -6.01 -3.95
N ALA A 56 8.95 -5.80 -3.06
CA ALA A 56 7.99 -6.82 -2.65
C ALA A 56 6.98 -7.15 -3.75
N GLU A 57 6.53 -8.40 -3.77
CA GLU A 57 5.58 -8.93 -4.74
C GLU A 57 4.18 -8.37 -4.54
N ILE A 58 3.77 -8.08 -3.30
CA ILE A 58 2.49 -7.44 -3.03
C ILE A 58 2.75 -6.13 -2.31
N GLN A 59 2.14 -5.06 -2.80
CA GLN A 59 2.19 -3.74 -2.19
C GLN A 59 0.80 -3.14 -2.11
N LEU A 60 0.54 -2.42 -1.02
CA LEU A 60 -0.65 -1.61 -0.84
C LEU A 60 -0.29 -0.29 -0.17
N LEU A 61 -0.98 0.77 -0.61
CA LEU A 61 -1.02 2.05 0.07
C LEU A 61 -2.49 2.46 0.26
N SER A 62 -2.88 2.77 1.48
CA SER A 62 -4.20 3.30 1.81
C SER A 62 -4.10 4.65 2.50
N TYR A 63 -5.05 5.53 2.20
CA TYR A 63 -5.22 6.80 2.88
C TYR A 63 -6.70 7.09 3.13
N GLY A 64 -6.98 7.51 4.35
CA GLY A 64 -8.31 7.92 4.80
C GLY A 64 -8.43 7.76 6.32
N HIS A 65 -9.54 8.23 6.90
CA HIS A 65 -9.74 8.23 8.37
C HIS A 65 -8.57 8.81 9.15
N ALA A 66 -7.95 9.87 8.63
CA ALA A 66 -6.76 10.51 9.20
C ALA A 66 -5.56 9.57 9.41
N LYS A 67 -5.43 8.53 8.58
CA LYS A 67 -4.29 7.61 8.56
C LYS A 67 -3.73 7.42 7.16
N ILE A 68 -2.43 7.19 7.07
CA ILE A 68 -1.75 6.64 5.90
C ILE A 68 -1.21 5.27 6.32
N ILE A 69 -1.54 4.23 5.57
CA ILE A 69 -1.11 2.86 5.83
C ILE A 69 -0.47 2.31 4.58
N ALA A 70 0.74 1.78 4.67
CA ALA A 70 1.36 1.00 3.61
C ALA A 70 1.73 -0.38 4.12
N PHE A 71 1.65 -1.38 3.25
CA PHE A 71 2.27 -2.67 3.53
C PHE A 71 2.92 -3.27 2.29
N SER A 72 3.92 -4.11 2.53
CA SER A 72 4.61 -4.90 1.51
C SER A 72 4.73 -6.35 1.97
N ILE A 73 4.51 -7.30 1.06
CA ILE A 73 4.68 -8.73 1.34
C ILE A 73 5.67 -9.34 0.36
N HIS A 74 6.72 -9.95 0.88
CA HIS A 74 7.78 -10.59 0.11
C HIS A 74 7.92 -12.08 0.44
N GLU A 75 8.05 -12.93 -0.58
CA GLU A 75 8.33 -14.34 -0.36
C GLU A 75 9.74 -14.54 0.20
N MET A 76 9.87 -15.30 1.29
CA MET A 76 11.17 -15.54 1.89
C MET A 76 11.85 -16.77 1.26
N LYS A 77 13.18 -16.74 1.15
CA LYS A 77 13.96 -17.86 0.59
C LYS A 77 13.90 -19.12 1.46
N ASP A 78 13.60 -18.99 2.76
CA ASP A 78 13.39 -20.10 3.67
C ASP A 78 11.96 -20.65 3.57
N LYS A 79 11.86 -21.99 3.53
CA LYS A 79 10.65 -22.72 3.14
C LYS A 79 9.44 -22.33 4.00
N GLY A 80 8.38 -21.85 3.33
CA GLY A 80 7.01 -21.87 3.84
C GLY A 80 6.48 -20.58 4.47
N THR A 81 7.24 -19.48 4.43
CA THR A 81 6.79 -18.18 4.97
C THR A 81 7.04 -17.03 4.01
N ALA A 82 6.28 -15.95 4.17
CA ALA A 82 6.51 -14.66 3.55
C ALA A 82 6.71 -13.59 4.64
N GLU A 83 7.48 -12.56 4.34
CA GLU A 83 7.67 -11.40 5.19
C GLU A 83 6.59 -10.36 4.90
N LEU A 84 5.93 -9.88 5.95
CA LEU A 84 4.98 -8.79 5.90
C LEU A 84 5.54 -7.61 6.69
N ILE A 85 5.69 -6.47 6.03
CA ILE A 85 6.06 -5.19 6.63
C ILE A 85 4.87 -4.24 6.51
N ILE A 86 4.47 -3.62 7.61
CA ILE A 86 3.38 -2.65 7.69
C ILE A 86 3.96 -1.36 8.24
N ALA A 87 3.63 -0.24 7.62
CA ALA A 87 3.96 1.11 8.05
C ALA A 87 2.69 1.95 8.18
N ILE A 88 2.52 2.66 9.29
CA ILE A 88 1.34 3.46 9.57
C ILE A 88 1.71 4.83 10.13
N LEU A 89 1.01 5.86 9.65
CA LEU A 89 1.11 7.23 10.13
C LEU A 89 -0.28 7.77 10.46
N ASP A 90 -0.47 8.22 11.70
CA ASP A 90 -1.64 8.98 12.13
C ASP A 90 -1.41 10.47 11.81
N ILE A 91 -2.08 10.96 10.77
CA ILE A 91 -1.96 12.35 10.31
C ILE A 91 -2.85 13.32 11.10
N SER A 92 -3.71 12.83 12.00
CA SER A 92 -4.47 13.69 12.91
C SER A 92 -3.57 14.31 13.99
N ARG A 93 -2.41 13.69 14.24
CA ARG A 93 -1.47 14.09 15.28
C ARG A 93 -0.24 14.73 14.67
N LYS A 94 0.07 15.95 15.12
CA LYS A 94 1.26 16.66 14.66
C LYS A 94 2.52 15.95 15.16
N ASN A 95 3.48 15.73 14.27
CA ASN A 95 4.79 15.11 14.55
C ASN A 95 4.73 13.67 15.08
N THR A 96 3.69 12.89 14.74
CA THR A 96 3.67 11.46 15.06
C THR A 96 4.68 10.72 14.16
N PRO A 97 5.58 9.90 14.74
CA PRO A 97 6.48 9.09 13.94
C PRO A 97 5.71 7.97 13.23
N VAL A 98 6.23 7.51 12.09
CA VAL A 98 5.71 6.31 11.42
C VAL A 98 5.92 5.11 12.34
N SER A 99 4.85 4.39 12.65
CA SER A 99 4.93 3.11 13.35
C SER A 99 5.11 2.01 12.32
N THR A 100 6.03 1.09 12.59
CA THR A 100 6.35 -0.02 11.70
C THR A 100 6.21 -1.35 12.42
N ARG A 101 5.59 -2.34 11.77
CA ARG A 101 5.54 -3.72 12.24
C ARG A 101 6.01 -4.66 11.16
N GLN A 102 6.88 -5.58 11.53
CA GLN A 102 7.39 -6.64 10.65
C GLN A 102 7.07 -7.99 11.29
N LEU A 103 6.47 -8.89 10.50
CA LEU A 103 6.13 -10.24 10.94
C LEU A 103 6.28 -11.23 9.79
N ARG A 104 6.32 -12.53 10.13
CA ARG A 104 6.27 -13.62 9.17
C ARG A 104 4.84 -14.13 9.07
N ILE A 105 4.35 -14.32 7.85
CA ILE A 105 3.06 -14.94 7.58
C ILE A 105 3.25 -16.28 6.85
N PRO A 106 2.29 -17.22 6.96
CA PRO A 106 2.32 -18.45 6.19
C PRO A 106 2.34 -18.18 4.69
N LEU A 107 3.10 -18.98 3.93
CA LEU A 107 3.14 -18.88 2.46
C LEU A 107 1.74 -19.04 1.83
N SER A 108 0.88 -19.86 2.43
CA SER A 108 -0.52 -20.00 1.97
C SER A 108 -1.31 -18.69 2.06
N THR A 109 -1.08 -17.86 3.09
CA THR A 109 -1.69 -16.54 3.21
C THR A 109 -1.19 -15.61 2.12
N PHE A 110 0.13 -15.62 1.86
CA PHE A 110 0.73 -14.84 0.78
C PHE A 110 0.15 -15.23 -0.59
N GLU A 111 0.10 -16.52 -0.91
CA GLU A 111 -0.46 -17.00 -2.18
C GLU A 111 -1.94 -16.65 -2.36
N SER A 112 -2.74 -16.71 -1.28
CA SER A 112 -4.14 -16.27 -1.30
C SER A 112 -4.27 -14.79 -1.66
N LEU A 113 -3.47 -13.93 -1.02
CA LEU A 113 -3.43 -12.49 -1.31
C LEU A 113 -2.92 -12.21 -2.73
N LYS A 114 -1.87 -12.93 -3.16
CA LYS A 114 -1.29 -12.82 -4.50
C LYS A 114 -2.33 -13.13 -5.58
N LYS A 115 -3.12 -14.19 -5.37
CA LYS A 115 -4.23 -14.55 -6.24
C LYS A 115 -5.32 -13.48 -6.25
N LEU A 116 -5.75 -12.98 -5.09
CA LEU A 116 -6.76 -11.93 -4.98
C LEU A 116 -6.36 -10.65 -5.74
N TRP A 117 -5.13 -10.16 -5.54
CA TRP A 117 -4.61 -8.98 -6.25
C TRP A 117 -4.54 -9.22 -7.75
N SER A 118 -4.00 -10.38 -8.17
CA SER A 118 -3.83 -10.72 -9.59
C SER A 118 -5.16 -10.82 -10.31
N GLU A 119 -6.15 -11.46 -9.70
CA GLU A 119 -7.48 -11.62 -10.31
C GLU A 119 -8.16 -10.28 -10.50
N GLU A 120 -8.11 -9.41 -9.50
CA GLU A 120 -8.78 -8.12 -9.62
C GLU A 120 -8.03 -7.19 -10.57
N LEU A 121 -6.73 -6.97 -10.38
CA LEU A 121 -5.97 -6.04 -11.21
C LEU A 121 -5.93 -6.43 -12.70
N ARG A 122 -6.22 -7.69 -13.04
CA ARG A 122 -6.46 -8.14 -14.44
C ARG A 122 -7.86 -7.82 -14.95
N ARG A 123 -8.88 -7.89 -14.09
CA ARG A 123 -10.29 -7.67 -14.46
C ARG A 123 -10.61 -6.21 -14.62
N THR A 124 -9.99 -5.38 -13.80
CA THR A 124 -10.37 -4.00 -13.62
C THR A 124 -9.20 -3.14 -14.07
N ALA A 125 -9.27 -2.70 -15.31
CA ALA A 125 -8.40 -1.64 -15.84
C ALA A 125 -8.74 -0.29 -15.17
N TYR A 126 -8.69 -0.22 -13.84
CA TYR A 126 -9.34 0.81 -13.02
C TYR A 126 -8.86 2.23 -13.35
N HIS A 127 -9.80 3.02 -13.88
CA HIS A 127 -9.82 4.48 -13.89
C HIS A 127 -11.24 4.94 -13.51
N ASP A 128 -11.69 4.63 -12.29
CA ASP A 128 -13.12 4.75 -11.93
C ASP A 128 -13.59 6.17 -11.59
N ALA A 129 -12.70 7.15 -11.50
CA ALA A 129 -13.09 8.55 -11.39
C ALA A 129 -12.04 9.47 -12.01
N PRO A 130 -12.45 10.51 -12.76
CA PRO A 130 -11.53 11.57 -13.15
C PRO A 130 -10.90 12.17 -11.89
N PRO A 131 -9.58 12.44 -11.86
CA PRO A 131 -8.88 12.97 -10.68
C PRO A 131 -9.52 14.21 -10.07
N SER A 132 -10.28 14.97 -10.86
CA SER A 132 -10.98 16.20 -10.47
C SER A 132 -12.18 16.02 -9.54
N THR A 133 -12.76 14.82 -9.41
CA THR A 133 -13.94 14.57 -8.53
C THR A 133 -13.56 14.05 -7.14
N ILE A 134 -12.27 13.86 -6.88
CA ILE A 134 -11.73 13.38 -5.62
C ILE A 134 -11.55 14.57 -4.66
N THR A 135 -12.44 14.71 -3.68
CA THR A 135 -12.23 15.60 -2.54
C THR A 135 -11.47 14.85 -1.45
N THR A 136 -10.23 15.28 -1.19
CA THR A 136 -9.17 14.56 -0.45
C THR A 136 -9.42 14.33 1.05
N ARG A 137 -10.52 14.82 1.62
CA ARG A 137 -10.69 14.83 3.08
C ARG A 137 -11.50 13.66 3.63
N ASP A 138 -12.40 13.08 2.84
CA ASP A 138 -13.33 12.03 3.31
C ASP A 138 -13.35 10.77 2.43
N ALA A 139 -12.69 10.76 1.28
CA ALA A 139 -12.60 9.57 0.43
C ALA A 139 -11.47 8.63 0.90
N LEU A 140 -11.79 7.34 1.05
CA LEU A 140 -10.78 6.31 1.28
C LEU A 140 -10.14 5.95 -0.07
N PHE A 141 -8.82 6.08 -0.13
CA PHE A 141 -8.01 5.73 -1.28
C PHE A 141 -7.27 4.44 -0.99
N TYR A 142 -7.26 3.54 -1.98
CA TYR A 142 -6.48 2.32 -1.95
C TYR A 142 -5.72 2.20 -3.26
N HIS A 143 -4.43 1.97 -3.14
CA HIS A 143 -3.53 1.67 -4.24
C HIS A 143 -2.97 0.26 -4.04
N LEU A 144 -3.04 -0.53 -5.10
CA LEU A 144 -2.72 -1.94 -5.10
C LEU A 144 -1.70 -2.18 -6.20
N ALA A 145 -0.62 -2.86 -5.86
CA ALA A 145 0.37 -3.30 -6.84
C ALA A 145 0.76 -4.75 -6.58
N ILE A 146 0.98 -5.50 -7.65
CA ILE A 146 1.44 -6.89 -7.60
C ILE A 146 2.45 -7.20 -8.69
N GLN A 147 3.52 -7.89 -8.28
CA GLN A 147 4.51 -8.52 -9.14
C GLN A 147 4.25 -10.03 -9.20
N THR A 148 4.18 -10.53 -10.43
CA THR A 148 4.14 -11.96 -10.74
C THR A 148 5.31 -12.30 -11.66
N ASP A 149 5.64 -13.58 -11.80
CA ASP A 149 6.86 -14.08 -12.46
C ASP A 149 7.12 -13.52 -13.88
N CYS A 150 6.11 -12.94 -14.54
CA CYS A 150 6.25 -12.35 -15.86
C CYS A 150 5.58 -10.98 -16.04
N GLN A 151 4.77 -10.50 -15.07
CA GLN A 151 3.91 -9.33 -15.26
C GLN A 151 3.70 -8.54 -13.97
N SER A 152 3.56 -7.24 -14.18
CA SER A 152 3.35 -6.23 -13.16
C SER A 152 1.97 -5.62 -13.35
N TYR A 153 1.13 -5.60 -12.31
CA TYR A 153 -0.14 -4.87 -12.34
C TYR A 153 -0.21 -3.87 -11.18
N ALA A 154 -0.73 -2.68 -11.46
CA ALA A 154 -1.02 -1.67 -10.46
C ALA A 154 -2.36 -0.98 -10.76
N GLY A 155 -3.03 -0.52 -9.72
CA GLY A 155 -4.31 0.17 -9.85
C GLY A 155 -4.70 0.86 -8.55
N TYR A 156 -5.71 1.73 -8.63
CA TYR A 156 -6.28 2.38 -7.46
C TYR A 156 -7.80 2.35 -7.51
N PHE A 157 -8.41 2.42 -6.34
CA PHE A 157 -9.83 2.69 -6.22
C PHE A 157 -10.10 3.64 -5.05
N THR A 158 -11.20 4.37 -5.19
CA THR A 158 -11.79 5.15 -4.11
C THR A 158 -12.96 4.39 -3.55
N SER A 159 -13.23 4.45 -2.25
CA SER A 159 -14.50 3.96 -1.73
C SER A 159 -15.65 4.74 -2.40
N SER A 160 -16.29 4.16 -3.40
CA SER A 160 -17.54 4.69 -3.94
C SER A 160 -18.66 4.42 -2.92
N VAL A 161 -19.79 5.11 -3.08
CA VAL A 161 -20.98 5.01 -2.22
C VAL A 161 -21.55 3.57 -2.12
N HIS A 162 -21.06 2.62 -2.93
CA HIS A 162 -21.50 1.22 -2.98
C HIS A 162 -20.31 0.22 -2.95
N PRO A 163 -20.04 -0.44 -1.81
CA PRO A 163 -18.96 -1.41 -1.71
C PRO A 163 -19.28 -2.70 -2.49
N THR A 164 -18.36 -3.13 -3.36
CA THR A 164 -18.33 -4.46 -3.96
C THR A 164 -17.78 -5.50 -2.97
N ALA A 165 -17.97 -6.79 -3.24
CA ALA A 165 -17.34 -7.86 -2.45
C ALA A 165 -15.79 -7.71 -2.40
N PHE A 166 -15.17 -7.31 -3.52
CA PHE A 166 -13.74 -7.05 -3.59
C PHE A 166 -13.32 -5.86 -2.71
N THR A 167 -13.95 -4.68 -2.88
CA THR A 167 -13.60 -3.50 -2.08
C THR A 167 -13.83 -3.74 -0.58
N THR A 168 -14.88 -4.47 -0.21
CA THR A 168 -15.13 -4.92 1.18
C THR A 168 -14.00 -5.81 1.70
N ARG A 169 -13.50 -6.71 0.86
CA ARG A 169 -12.35 -7.58 1.16
C ARG A 169 -11.08 -6.77 1.42
N ILE A 170 -10.79 -5.77 0.57
CA ILE A 170 -9.63 -4.89 0.73
C ILE A 170 -9.74 -4.06 2.01
N ILE A 171 -10.91 -3.49 2.31
CA ILE A 171 -11.15 -2.76 3.56
C ILE A 171 -10.85 -3.66 4.77
N THR A 172 -11.36 -4.90 4.74
CA THR A 172 -11.14 -5.87 5.82
C THR A 172 -9.66 -6.21 6.00
N ILE A 173 -8.90 -6.33 4.90
CA ILE A 173 -7.45 -6.56 4.93
C ILE A 173 -6.74 -5.35 5.54
N VAL A 174 -7.07 -4.13 5.11
CA VAL A 174 -6.45 -2.90 5.63
C VAL A 174 -6.77 -2.70 7.11
N ASP A 175 -7.99 -3.00 7.55
CA ASP A 175 -8.36 -2.96 8.98
C ASP A 175 -7.53 -3.95 9.80
N ALA A 176 -7.36 -5.18 9.32
CA ALA A 176 -6.53 -6.18 9.99
C ALA A 176 -5.05 -5.77 10.04
N MET A 177 -4.50 -5.19 8.97
CA MET A 177 -3.14 -4.65 8.94
C MET A 177 -2.97 -3.46 9.90
N THR A 178 -3.98 -2.60 9.99
CA THR A 178 -4.01 -1.49 10.94
C THR A 178 -3.99 -2.01 12.38
N GLU A 179 -4.84 -2.98 12.70
CA GLU A 179 -4.92 -3.60 14.02
C GLU A 179 -3.61 -4.29 14.40
N LEU A 180 -2.98 -4.98 13.44
CA LEU A 180 -1.62 -5.51 13.58
C LEU A 180 -0.63 -4.38 13.87
N ALA A 181 -0.60 -3.29 13.11
CA ALA A 181 0.39 -2.23 13.31
C ALA A 181 0.19 -1.43 14.62
N GLU A 182 -1.05 -1.23 15.06
CA GLU A 182 -1.38 -0.34 16.18
C GLU A 182 -1.42 -1.03 17.55
N THR A 183 -1.48 -2.37 17.60
CA THR A 183 -1.56 -3.11 18.86
C THR A 183 -0.19 -3.63 19.30
N PRO A 184 0.57 -2.88 20.12
CA PRO A 184 1.82 -3.38 20.68
C PRO A 184 1.53 -4.58 21.59
N HIS A 185 2.25 -5.68 21.39
CA HIS A 185 2.14 -6.93 22.18
C HIS A 185 0.83 -7.71 22.01
N LEU A 186 0.38 -7.93 20.77
CA LEU A 186 -0.62 -8.96 20.50
C LEU A 186 -0.16 -10.32 21.03
N THR A 187 -1.08 -11.08 21.64
CA THR A 187 -0.81 -12.49 21.94
C THR A 187 -0.59 -13.25 20.62
N PRO A 188 0.18 -14.34 20.62
CA PRO A 188 0.35 -15.16 19.42
C PRO A 188 -0.98 -15.61 18.81
N GLU A 189 -1.99 -15.88 19.64
CA GLU A 189 -3.33 -16.26 19.21
C GLU A 189 -4.07 -15.12 18.49
N ALA A 190 -4.00 -13.89 19.04
CA ALA A 190 -4.63 -12.72 18.43
C ALA A 190 -3.94 -12.34 17.12
N GLU A 191 -2.61 -12.40 17.07
CA GLU A 191 -1.84 -12.18 15.84
C GLU A 191 -2.21 -13.22 14.77
N ASN A 192 -2.24 -14.51 15.12
CA ASN A 192 -2.63 -15.58 14.18
C ASN A 192 -4.07 -15.42 13.67
N LYS A 193 -4.99 -14.94 14.51
CA LYS A 193 -6.37 -14.64 14.10
C LYS A 193 -6.43 -13.51 13.08
N LEU A 194 -5.63 -12.47 13.26
CA LEU A 194 -5.52 -11.37 12.29
C LEU A 194 -4.86 -11.83 10.99
N ILE A 195 -3.78 -12.62 11.06
CA ILE A 195 -3.15 -13.23 9.88
C ILE A 195 -4.15 -14.13 9.13
N ALA A 196 -4.98 -14.91 9.83
CA ALA A 196 -6.00 -15.74 9.21
C ALA A 196 -7.09 -14.91 8.50
N ARG A 197 -7.41 -13.70 8.99
CA ARG A 197 -8.31 -12.77 8.28
C ARG A 197 -7.71 -12.29 6.96
N LEU A 198 -6.39 -12.21 6.85
CA LEU A 198 -5.73 -11.86 5.57
C LEU A 198 -5.95 -12.93 4.50
N ALA A 199 -6.05 -14.21 4.90
CA ALA A 199 -6.21 -15.34 3.97
C ALA A 199 -7.66 -15.59 3.50
N ASN A 200 -8.66 -15.23 4.33
CA ASN A 200 -10.10 -15.54 4.14
C ASN A 200 -10.97 -14.32 3.88
#